data_AF-A0A5J9VWF9-F1
#
_entry.id   AF-A0A5J9VWF9-F1
#
_cell.length_a   1.000
_cell.length_b   1.000
_cell.length_c   1.000
_cell.angle_alpha   90.00
_cell.angle_beta   90.00
_cell.angle_gamma   90.00
#
_symmetry.space_group_name_H-M   'P 1'
#
loop_
_entity.id
_entity.type
_entity.pdbx_description
1 polymer ?
#
loop_
_entity_poly.entity_id
_entity_poly.type
_entity_poly.pdbx_seq_one_letter_code
_entity_poly.pdbx_strand_id
1 'polypeptide(L)'
;MASAGAWSKRWIRPEVYPLFAATGVAVGICAMQLIRNITTNPEVRVTKENRAAGILENFDEGKRYSRHGFRQFIDGKRPEIMPGLNSFMADPKQ
;
A
#
# COMPACT_ATOMS: atom_id res chain seq x y z
N MET A 1 2.31 19.46 -34.59
CA MET A 1 2.79 19.18 -33.22
C MET A 1 2.69 20.45 -32.40
N ALA A 2 1.65 20.62 -31.58
CA ALA A 2 1.61 21.72 -30.61
C ALA A 2 2.76 21.50 -29.61
N SER A 3 3.56 22.54 -29.35
CA SER A 3 4.77 22.42 -28.53
C SER A 3 4.41 22.03 -27.10
N ALA A 4 4.63 20.77 -26.72
CA ALA A 4 4.44 20.28 -25.36
C ALA A 4 5.15 21.16 -24.30
N GLY A 5 6.25 21.82 -24.69
CA GLY A 5 7.01 22.73 -23.83
C GLY A 5 6.27 24.01 -23.39
N ALA A 6 5.25 24.49 -24.12
CA ALA A 6 4.50 25.69 -23.74
C ALA A 6 3.39 25.40 -22.70
N TRP A 7 2.81 24.20 -22.76
CA TRP A 7 1.77 23.76 -21.81
C TRP A 7 2.37 23.52 -20.43
N SER A 8 3.44 22.72 -20.34
CA SER A 8 4.04 22.36 -19.06
C SER A 8 4.58 23.57 -18.31
N LYS A 9 5.20 24.54 -18.99
CA LYS A 9 5.71 25.76 -18.34
C LYS A 9 4.60 26.69 -17.82
N ARG A 10 3.41 26.66 -18.43
CA ARG A 10 2.27 27.51 -18.02
C ARG A 10 1.49 26.90 -16.86
N TRP A 11 1.31 25.59 -16.86
CA TRP A 11 0.40 24.87 -15.97
C TRP A 11 1.10 24.03 -14.89
N ILE A 12 2.34 23.61 -15.11
CA ILE A 12 3.13 22.83 -14.15
C ILE A 12 4.18 23.77 -13.56
N ARG A 13 3.73 24.58 -12.60
CA ARG A 13 4.60 25.48 -11.85
C ARG A 13 5.14 24.77 -10.60
N PRO A 14 6.32 25.14 -10.08
CA PRO A 14 6.94 24.49 -8.94
C PRO A 14 6.07 24.48 -7.69
N GLU A 15 5.22 25.50 -7.51
CA GLU A 15 4.32 25.64 -6.37
C GLU A 15 3.22 24.56 -6.35
N VAL A 16 2.96 23.92 -7.50
CA VAL A 16 1.91 22.89 -7.63
C VAL A 16 2.46 21.47 -7.41
N TYR A 17 3.78 21.28 -7.41
CA TYR A 17 4.41 19.97 -7.12
C TYR A 17 3.97 19.34 -5.80
N PRO A 18 3.90 20.06 -4.65
CA PRO A 18 3.39 19.44 -3.42
C PRO A 18 1.92 19.00 -3.53
N LEU A 19 1.10 19.72 -4.29
CA LEU A 19 -0.30 19.38 -4.56
C LEU A 19 -0.41 18.10 -5.42
N PHE A 20 0.39 18.01 -6.48
CA PHE A 20 0.48 16.80 -7.31
C PHE A 20 1.06 15.60 -6.54
N ALA A 21 2.02 15.83 -5.64
CA ALA A 21 2.55 14.77 -4.79
C ALA A 21 1.47 14.23 -3.86
N ALA A 22 0.75 15.10 -3.14
CA ALA A 22 -0.32 14.67 -2.22
C ALA A 22 -1.46 13.94 -2.95
N THR A 23 -1.94 14.50 -4.06
CA THR A 23 -3.02 13.88 -4.85
C THR A 23 -2.57 12.59 -5.53
N GLY A 24 -1.35 12.56 -6.07
CA GLY A 24 -0.76 11.36 -6.67
C GLY A 24 -0.58 10.23 -5.66
N VAL A 25 -0.14 10.55 -4.43
CA VAL A 25 -0.07 9.58 -3.34
C VAL A 25 -1.46 9.05 -2.98
N ALA A 26 -2.46 9.91 -2.83
CA ALA A 26 -3.83 9.49 -2.50
C ALA A 26 -4.42 8.56 -3.57
N VAL A 27 -4.33 8.94 -4.85
CA VAL A 27 -4.79 8.13 -5.98
C VAL A 27 -3.99 6.83 -6.08
N GLY A 28 -2.68 6.88 -5.87
CA GLY A 28 -1.81 5.70 -5.86
C GLY A 28 -2.19 4.69 -4.77
N ILE A 29 -2.50 5.16 -3.56
CA ILE A 29 -2.98 4.31 -2.47
C ILE A 29 -4.31 3.68 -2.85
N CYS A 30 -5.28 4.45 -3.35
CA CYS A 30 -6.57 3.91 -3.79
C CYS A 30 -6.40 2.84 -4.88
N ALA A 31 -5.57 3.10 -5.90
CA ALA A 31 -5.29 2.16 -6.98
C ALA A 31 -4.60 0.89 -6.48
N MET A 32 -3.64 1.00 -5.57
CA MET A 32 -2.98 -0.14 -4.93
C MET A 32 -4.01 -1.03 -4.20
N GLN A 33 -4.96 -0.43 -3.49
CA GLN A 33 -6.00 -1.16 -2.76
C GLN A 33 -6.96 -1.89 -3.72
N LEU A 34 -7.34 -1.26 -4.83
CA LEU A 34 -8.14 -1.86 -5.89
C LEU A 34 -7.42 -3.06 -6.54
N ILE A 35 -6.14 -2.90 -6.89
CA ILE A 35 -5.33 -3.98 -7.47
C ILE A 35 -5.26 -5.15 -6.50
N ARG A 36 -4.98 -4.90 -5.21
CA ARG A 36 -4.93 -5.97 -4.19
C ARG A 36 -6.29 -6.67 -4.03
N ASN A 37 -7.39 -5.92 -4.11
CA ASN A 37 -8.73 -6.51 -4.06
C ASN A 37 -9.03 -7.40 -5.28
N ILE A 38 -8.47 -7.09 -6.45
CA ILE A 38 -8.71 -7.89 -7.66
C ILE A 38 -7.81 -9.12 -7.71
N THR A 39 -6.54 -9.00 -7.28
CA THR A 39 -5.53 -10.05 -7.48
C THR A 39 -5.31 -10.96 -6.29
N THR A 40 -5.56 -10.47 -5.08
CA THR A 40 -5.19 -11.18 -3.83
C THR A 40 -6.43 -11.61 -3.04
N ASN A 41 -7.61 -11.15 -3.42
CA ASN A 41 -8.84 -11.54 -2.77
C ASN A 41 -9.28 -12.93 -3.26
N PRO A 42 -9.34 -13.95 -2.39
CA PRO A 42 -9.66 -15.32 -2.79
C PRO A 42 -11.07 -15.47 -3.39
N GLU A 43 -11.96 -14.49 -3.19
CA GLU A 43 -13.32 -14.49 -3.73
C GLU A 43 -13.44 -13.89 -5.14
N VAL A 44 -12.43 -13.12 -5.60
CA VAL A 44 -12.45 -12.44 -6.89
C VAL A 44 -11.68 -13.26 -7.94
N ARG A 45 -12.40 -13.77 -8.94
CA ARG A 45 -11.88 -14.77 -9.89
C ARG A 45 -11.87 -14.23 -11.32
N VAL A 46 -10.77 -13.60 -11.71
CA VAL A 46 -10.65 -12.90 -13.00
C VAL A 46 -10.24 -13.83 -14.15
N THR A 47 -9.35 -14.80 -13.91
CA THR A 47 -8.88 -15.74 -14.94
C THR A 47 -9.82 -16.93 -15.12
N LYS A 48 -9.87 -17.49 -16.33
CA LYS A 48 -10.76 -18.62 -16.63
C LYS A 48 -10.40 -19.88 -15.84
N GLU A 49 -9.11 -20.10 -15.60
CA GLU A 49 -8.58 -21.21 -14.78
C GLU A 49 -9.11 -21.14 -13.33
N ASN A 50 -9.08 -19.94 -12.73
CA ASN A 50 -9.59 -19.70 -11.38
C ASN A 50 -11.11 -19.83 -11.27
N ARG A 51 -11.87 -19.72 -12.37
CA ARG A 51 -13.31 -19.99 -12.40
C ARG A 51 -13.65 -21.47 -12.57
N ALA A 52 -12.81 -22.22 -13.28
CA ALA A 52 -12.98 -23.66 -13.47
C ALA A 52 -12.66 -24.46 -12.20
N ALA A 53 -11.77 -23.95 -11.35
CA ALA A 53 -11.51 -24.52 -10.03
C ALA A 53 -12.67 -24.19 -9.08
N GLY A 54 -13.60 -25.12 -8.82
CA GLY A 54 -14.82 -24.88 -8.02
C GLY A 54 -14.67 -24.51 -6.52
N ILE A 55 -13.45 -24.30 -5.98
CA ILE A 55 -13.05 -24.11 -4.55
C ILE A 55 -12.90 -25.44 -3.77
N LEU A 56 -11.80 -25.61 -3.00
CA LEU A 56 -11.85 -25.91 -1.54
C LEU A 56 -10.52 -25.90 -0.75
N GLU A 57 -9.33 -25.84 -1.33
CA GLU A 57 -8.06 -25.90 -0.56
C GLU A 57 -7.18 -24.65 -0.72
N ASN A 58 -7.77 -23.46 -0.56
CA ASN A 58 -7.04 -22.19 -0.70
C ASN A 58 -6.80 -21.46 0.64
N PHE A 59 -6.53 -22.24 1.69
CA PHE A 59 -6.21 -21.71 3.03
C PHE A 59 -4.93 -20.88 3.03
N ASP A 60 -3.97 -21.21 2.15
CA ASP A 60 -2.69 -20.52 2.06
C ASP A 60 -2.86 -19.11 1.48
N GLU A 61 -3.65 -18.93 0.41
CA GLU A 61 -3.94 -17.60 -0.15
C GLU A 61 -4.80 -16.75 0.80
N GLY A 62 -5.76 -17.37 1.50
CA GLY A 62 -6.54 -16.70 2.56
C GLY A 62 -5.68 -16.21 3.73
N LYS A 63 -4.70 -17.01 4.18
CA LYS A 63 -3.69 -16.59 5.17
C LYS A 63 -2.84 -15.44 4.65
N ARG A 64 -2.44 -15.48 3.38
CA ARG A 64 -1.61 -14.46 2.73
C ARG A 64 -2.36 -13.14 2.53
N TYR A 65 -3.67 -13.19 2.26
CA TYR A 65 -4.55 -12.02 2.20
C TYR A 65 -4.78 -11.39 3.58
N SER A 66 -5.06 -12.21 4.61
CA SER A 66 -5.27 -11.75 5.99
C SER A 66 -4.02 -11.12 6.61
N ARG A 67 -2.86 -11.75 6.40
CA ARG A 67 -1.56 -11.31 6.92
C ARG A 67 -0.70 -10.68 5.83
N HIS A 68 -1.06 -9.48 5.37
CA HIS A 68 -0.19 -8.72 4.47
C HIS A 68 1.13 -8.33 5.17
N GLY A 69 2.21 -8.19 4.41
CA GLY A 69 3.58 -8.07 4.94
C GLY A 69 3.78 -6.96 5.98
N PHE A 70 3.10 -5.82 5.84
CA PHE A 70 3.17 -4.75 6.84
C PHE A 70 2.44 -5.12 8.14
N ARG A 71 1.33 -5.86 8.06
CA ARG A 71 0.67 -6.41 9.26
C ARG A 71 1.53 -7.48 9.93
N GLN A 72 2.23 -8.35 9.18
CA GLN A 72 3.21 -9.29 9.74
C GLN A 72 4.41 -8.58 10.38
N PHE A 73 4.86 -7.47 9.80
CA PHE A 73 5.98 -6.68 10.33
C PHE A 73 5.64 -5.95 11.64
N ILE A 74 4.37 -5.60 11.83
CA ILE A 74 3.88 -4.98 13.07
C ILE A 74 3.46 -6.06 14.09
N ASP A 75 3.08 -7.25 13.64
CA ASP A 75 2.71 -8.37 14.51
C ASP A 75 3.90 -8.75 15.41
N GLY A 76 3.76 -8.55 16.72
CA GLY A 76 4.82 -8.78 17.71
C GLY A 76 5.67 -7.56 18.07
N LYS A 77 5.46 -6.40 17.45
CA LYS A 77 6.04 -5.13 17.94
C LYS A 77 5.17 -4.54 19.03
N ARG A 78 5.78 -4.08 20.12
CA ARG A 78 5.08 -3.32 21.16
C ARG A 78 4.54 -2.02 20.54
N PRO A 79 3.29 -1.62 20.84
CA PRO A 79 2.72 -0.37 20.33
C PRO A 79 3.43 0.81 21.00
N GLU A 80 4.57 1.21 20.46
CA GLU A 80 5.38 2.32 20.94
C GLU A 80 5.62 3.29 19.80
N ILE A 81 5.30 4.56 20.04
CA ILE A 81 5.42 5.63 19.03
C ILE A 81 6.90 5.89 18.68
N MET A 82 7.79 5.76 19.68
CA MET A 82 9.23 5.91 19.53
C MET A 82 9.98 4.93 20.46
N PRO A 83 10.23 3.69 20.02
CA PRO A 83 10.89 2.69 20.86
C PRO A 83 12.29 3.13 21.33
N GLY A 84 13.03 3.85 20.48
CA GLY A 84 14.37 4.36 20.84
C GLY A 84 14.37 5.51 21.87
N LEU A 85 13.31 6.31 21.92
CA LEU A 85 13.15 7.35 22.95
C LEU A 85 12.64 6.73 24.25
N ASN A 86 11.73 5.75 24.14
CA ASN A 86 11.18 5.04 25.27
C ASN A 86 12.27 4.23 26.00
N SER A 87 13.14 3.50 25.28
CA SER A 87 14.29 2.82 25.91
C SER A 87 15.27 3.81 26.54
N PHE A 88 15.56 4.93 25.87
CA PHE A 88 16.46 5.95 26.42
C PHE A 88 15.95 6.59 27.73
N MET A 89 14.62 6.76 27.87
CA MET A 89 14.02 7.39 29.05
C MET A 89 13.61 6.40 30.15
N ALA A 90 13.24 5.17 29.78
CA ALA A 90 12.70 4.17 30.71
C ALA A 90 13.73 3.15 31.19
N ASP A 91 14.81 2.90 30.44
CA ASP A 91 15.83 1.95 30.89
C ASP A 91 16.68 2.56 32.02
N PRO A 92 16.92 1.82 33.12
CA PRO A 92 17.78 2.27 34.20
C PRO A 92 19.21 2.43 33.68
N LYS A 93 19.81 3.61 33.92
CA LYS A 93 21.24 3.83 33.65
C LYS A 93 22.05 2.91 34.55
N GLN A 94 22.82 2.01 33.94
CA GLN A 94 23.91 1.30 34.62
C GLN A 94 25.03 2.28 34.97
#